data_AF-A0A0G4LXL3-F1
#
_entry.id   AF-A0A0G4LXL3-F1
#
_cell.length_a   1.000
_cell.length_b   1.000
_cell.length_c   1.000
_cell.angle_alpha   90.00
_cell.angle_beta   90.00
_cell.angle_gamma   90.00
#
_symmetry.space_group_name_H-M   'P 1'
#
loop_
_entity.id
_entity.type
_entity.pdbx_description
1 polymer ?
#
loop_
_entity_poly.entity_id
_entity_poly.type
_entity_poly.pdbx_seq_one_letter_code
_entity_poly.pdbx_strand_id
1 'polypeptide(L)' 'MALIELADTPLECQHLVVCLDRRIEERDAKGLMKSLQWVGFELTTLDNWAKDLDVTSKEWLFMGMEL' A
#
# COMPACT_ATOMS: atom_id res chain seq x y z
N MET A 1 11.23 0.83 7.72
CA MET A 1 11.31 -0.16 8.80
C MET A 1 10.54 0.29 10.04
N ALA A 2 10.85 1.43 10.66
CA ALA A 2 10.15 1.87 11.88
C ALA A 2 8.60 1.86 11.81
N LEU A 3 8.01 2.23 10.67
CA LEU A 3 6.54 2.19 10.49
C LEU A 3 5.97 0.76 10.38
N ILE A 4 6.74 -0.18 9.82
CA ILE A 4 6.33 -1.59 9.70
C ILE A 4 6.39 -2.25 11.08
N GLU A 5 7.50 -2.05 11.80
CA GLU A 5 7.66 -2.54 13.18
C GLU A 5 6.59 -1.97 14.11
N LEU A 6 6.23 -0.69 13.95
CA LEU A 6 5.13 -0.06 14.69
C LEU A 6 3.77 -0.68 14.36
N ALA A 7 3.54 -1.08 13.12
CA ALA A 7 2.27 -1.69 12.72
C ALA A 7 2.18 -3.15 13.20
N ASP A 8 3.27 -3.89 13.14
CA ASP A 8 3.35 -5.31 13.50
C ASP A 8 3.20 -5.53 15.01
N THR A 9 4.12 -5.02 15.84
CA THR A 9 4.13 -5.40 17.26
C THR A 9 3.29 -4.48 18.16
N PRO A 10 3.48 -3.14 18.15
CA PRO A 10 2.72 -2.26 19.05
C PRO A 10 1.24 -2.10 18.70
N LEU A 11 0.89 -2.21 17.42
CA LEU A 11 -0.47 -2.00 16.93
C LEU A 11 -1.17 -3.29 16.50
N GLU A 12 -0.45 -4.41 16.40
CA GLU A 12 -0.99 -5.73 16.03
C GLU A 12 -1.86 -5.68 14.77
N CYS A 13 -1.42 -4.90 13.77
CA CYS A 13 -2.14 -4.75 12.51
C CYS A 13 -1.98 -6.02 11.67
N GLN A 14 -3.05 -6.48 11.04
CA GLN A 14 -3.02 -7.62 10.11
C GLN A 14 -2.57 -7.20 8.69
N HIS A 15 -2.81 -5.95 8.33
CA HIS A 15 -2.52 -5.41 7.01
C HIS A 15 -1.99 -3.98 7.11
N LEU A 16 -1.01 -3.68 6.26
CA LEU A 16 -0.50 -2.34 6.03
C LEU A 16 -0.79 -1.92 4.59
N VAL A 17 -1.48 -0.79 4.40
CA VAL A 17 -1.75 -0.24 3.07
C VAL A 17 -1.10 1.13 2.93
N VAL A 18 -0.24 1.29 1.92
CA VAL A 18 0.34 2.58 1.55
C VAL A 18 -0.41 3.19 0.36
N CYS A 19 -0.61 4.50 0.41
CA CYS A 19 -1.28 5.27 -0.62
C CYS A 19 -0.24 6.08 -1.40
N LEU A 20 -0.06 5.77 -2.68
CA LEU A 20 0.81 6.51 -3.58
C LEU A 20 0.00 7.54 -4.36
N ASP A 21 0.43 8.79 -4.35
CA ASP A 21 -0.23 9.85 -5.10
C ASP A 21 -0.03 9.61 -6.61
N ARG A 22 -1.12 9.59 -7.38
CA ARG A 22 -1.07 9.39 -8.84
C ARG A 22 -0.47 10.57 -9.60
N ARG A 23 -0.20 11.69 -8.92
CA ARG A 23 0.46 12.88 -9.49
C ARG A 23 1.99 12.79 -9.45
N ILE A 24 2.56 11.76 -8.80
CA ILE A 24 4.01 11.49 -8.86
C ILE A 24 4.39 11.22 -10.32
N GLU A 25 5.54 11.75 -10.74
CA GLU A 25 6.07 11.50 -12.09
C GLU A 25 6.28 9.99 -12.32
N GLU A 26 5.98 9.51 -13.53
CA GLU A 26 5.84 8.07 -13.80
C GLU A 26 7.11 7.26 -13.49
N ARG A 27 8.29 7.83 -13.77
CA ARG A 27 9.58 7.16 -13.49
C ARG A 27 9.80 7.03 -11.98
N ASP A 28 9.52 8.09 -11.23
CA ASP A 28 9.66 8.10 -9.78
C ASP A 28 8.65 7.16 -9.11
N ALA A 29 7.40 7.15 -9.59
CA ALA A 29 6.37 6.25 -9.13
C ALA A 29 6.75 4.78 -9.35
N LYS A 30 7.28 4.44 -10.54
CA LYS A 30 7.77 3.08 -10.83
C LYS A 30 8.96 2.68 -9.94
N GLY A 31 9.88 3.61 -9.71
CA GLY A 31 11.00 3.39 -8.80
C GLY A 31 10.51 3.07 -7.38
N LEU A 32 9.61 3.89 -6.86
CA LEU A 32 9.02 3.73 -5.53
C LEU A 32 8.24 2.41 -5.40
N MET A 33 7.38 2.08 -6.37
CA MET A 33 6.63 0.82 -6.39
C MET A 33 7.57 -0.39 -6.36
N LYS A 34 8.65 -0.36 -7.13
CA LYS A 34 9.64 -1.45 -7.14
C LYS A 34 10.35 -1.59 -5.80
N SER A 35 10.70 -0.47 -5.16
CA SER A 35 11.28 -0.48 -3.81
C SER A 35 10.31 -1.05 -2.78
N LEU A 36 9.02 -0.72 -2.85
CA LEU A 36 7.99 -1.26 -1.97
C LEU A 36 7.75 -2.76 -2.22
N GLN A 37 7.75 -3.20 -3.47
CA GLN A 37 7.71 -4.63 -3.81
C GLN A 37 8.86 -5.42 -3.23
N TRP A 38 10.08 -4.85 -3.22
CA TRP A 38 11.24 -5.49 -2.58
C TRP A 38 11.09 -5.64 -1.06
N VAL A 39 10.30 -4.76 -0.42
CA VAL A 39 10.00 -4.85 1.01
C VAL A 39 8.90 -5.88 1.30
N GLY A 40 8.03 -6.17 0.33
CA GLY A 40 6.93 -7.14 0.47
C GLY A 40 5.55 -6.62 0.11
N PHE A 41 5.42 -5.39 -0.39
CA PHE A 41 4.12 -4.84 -0.79
C PHE A 41 3.70 -5.26 -2.19
N GLU A 42 2.41 -5.50 -2.37
CA GLU A 42 1.79 -5.81 -3.66
C GLU A 42 0.70 -4.79 -4.01
N LEU A 43 0.35 -4.66 -5.30
CA LEU A 43 -0.79 -3.83 -5.70
C LEU A 43 -2.08 -4.38 -5.10
N THR A 44 -2.92 -3.50 -4.56
CA THR A 44 -4.16 -3.91 -3.89
C THR A 44 -5.32 -2.95 -4.17
N THR A 45 -6.53 -3.38 -3.84
CA THR A 45 -7.77 -2.58 -3.81
C THR A 45 -8.27 -2.48 -2.38
N LEU A 46 -9.30 -1.67 -2.14
CA LEU A 46 -9.90 -1.54 -0.80
C LEU A 46 -11.14 -2.42 -0.59
N ASP A 47 -11.34 -3.42 -1.46
CA ASP A 47 -12.54 -4.26 -1.51
C ASP A 47 -12.82 -4.93 -0.17
N ASN A 48 -11.76 -5.39 0.50
CA ASN A 48 -11.81 -6.04 1.81
C ASN A 48 -12.45 -5.18 2.91
N TRP A 49 -12.42 -3.85 2.77
CA TRP A 49 -12.98 -2.91 3.76
C TRP A 49 -14.25 -2.21 3.27
N ALA A 50 -14.35 -1.98 1.96
CA ALA A 50 -15.43 -1.20 1.36
C ALA A 50 -16.73 -1.98 1.17
N LYS A 51 -16.71 -3.31 1.30
CA LYS A 51 -17.86 -4.20 1.04
C LYS A 51 -18.43 -4.01 -0.38
N ASP A 52 -17.56 -3.69 -1.32
CA ASP A 52 -17.85 -3.46 -2.73
C ASP A 52 -16.68 -4.00 -3.57
N LEU A 53 -16.87 -4.16 -4.89
CA LEU A 53 -15.90 -4.75 -5.81
C LEU A 53 -15.14 -3.68 -6.59
N ASP A 54 -13.84 -3.90 -6.84
CA ASP A 54 -12.96 -3.03 -7.63
C ASP A 54 -12.90 -1.58 -7.10
N VAL A 55 -12.91 -1.43 -5.77
CA VAL A 55 -12.85 -0.15 -5.07
C VAL A 55 -11.46 0.44 -5.21
N THR A 56 -11.34 1.26 -6.24
CA THR A 56 -10.13 1.98 -6.63
C THR A 56 -10.30 3.48 -6.44
N SER A 57 -9.18 4.17 -6.18
CA SER A 57 -9.16 5.63 -6.05
C SER A 57 -8.68 6.29 -7.33
N LYS A 58 -9.24 7.46 -7.65
CA LYS A 58 -8.74 8.32 -8.75
C LYS A 58 -7.51 9.14 -8.37
N GLU A 59 -7.28 9.32 -7.07
CA GLU A 59 -6.19 10.14 -6.53
C GLU A 59 -5.01 9.27 -6.04
N TRP A 60 -5.32 8.05 -5.60
CA TRP A 60 -4.37 7.18 -4.93
C TRP A 60 -4.24 5.83 -5.64
N LEU A 61 -3.02 5.31 -5.66
CA LEU A 61 -2.73 3.91 -5.96
C LEU A 61 -2.38 3.22 -4.65
N PHE A 62 -2.98 2.05 -4.40
CA PHE A 62 -2.79 1.33 -3.15
C PHE A 62 -1.79 0.19 -3.33
N MET A 63 -0.89 0.06 -2.36
CA MET A 63 -0.08 -1.14 -2.21
C MET A 63 -0.24 -1.69 -0.79
N GLY A 64 -0.48 -2.98 -0.67
CA GLY A 64 -0.76 -3.68 0.58
C GLY A 64 0.32 -4.69 0.94
N MET A 65 0.51 -4.92 2.23
CA MET A 65 1.37 -5.98 2.77
C MET A 65 0.67 -6.60 3.98
N GLU A 66 0.70 -7.92 4.08
CA GLU A 66 0.31 -8.65 5.30
C GLU A 66 1.49 -8.62 6.28
N LEU A 67 1.19 -8.38 7.57
CA LEU A 67 2.20 -8.30 8.64
C LEU A 67 2.26 -9.62 9.41
#